data_AF-A0A932DEZ5-F1
#
_entry.id   AF-A0A932DEZ5-F1
#
_cell.length_a   1.000
_cell.length_b   1.000
_cell.length_c   1.000
_cell.angle_alpha   90.00
_cell.angle_beta   90.00
_cell.angle_gamma   90.00
#
_symmetry.space_group_name_H-M   'P 1'
#
loop_
_entity.id
_entity.type
_entity.pdbx_description
1 polymer ?
#
loop_
_entity_poly.entity_id
_entity_poly.type
_entity_poly.pdbx_seq_one_letter_code
_entity_poly.pdbx_strand_id
1 'polypeptide(L)' 'MTIRVVPAEPEIEYSEEYYETLARTMGDESAAWARLPREEREKELRWYHDNFNTPDDLAIWPPELDGGVSNA' A
#
# COMPACT_ATOMS: atom_id res chain seq x y z
N MET A 1 -20.80 17.90 4.85
CA MET A 1 -19.82 16.81 4.70
C MET A 1 -19.27 16.54 6.09
N THR A 2 -19.72 15.46 6.74
CA THR A 2 -19.38 15.18 8.15
C THR A 2 -18.07 14.41 8.19
N ILE A 3 -17.00 15.03 8.69
CA ILE A 3 -15.71 14.36 8.89
C ILE A 3 -15.93 13.33 10.00
N ARG A 4 -15.92 12.03 9.66
CA ARG A 4 -15.85 10.96 10.65
C ARG A 4 -14.43 10.95 11.20
N VAL A 5 -14.25 11.43 12.42
CA VAL A 5 -13.00 11.25 13.16
C VAL A 5 -12.94 9.78 13.56
N VAL A 6 -12.13 9.00 12.85
CA VAL A 6 -11.84 7.61 13.22
C VAL A 6 -10.83 7.68 14.37
N PRO A 7 -11.09 7.03 15.53
CA PRO A 7 -10.11 7.00 16.60
C PRO A 7 -8.80 6.36 16.10
N ALA A 8 -7.66 6.87 16.58
CA ALA A 8 -6.38 6.24 16.29
C ALA A 8 -6.41 4.79 16.79
N GLU A 9 -6.22 3.84 15.88
CA GLU A 9 -6.09 2.43 16.27
C GLU A 9 -4.89 2.28 17.22
N PRO A 10 -4.98 1.40 18.24
CA PRO A 10 -3.85 1.16 19.13
C PRO A 10 -2.62 0.74 18.32
N GLU A 11 -1.43 1.18 18.74
CA GLU A 11 -0.19 0.69 18.16
C GLU A 11 -0.10 -0.82 18.39
N ILE A 12 -0.31 -1.59 17.32
CA ILE A 12 -0.19 -3.04 17.35
C ILE A 12 1.30 -3.36 17.30
N GLU A 13 1.85 -3.83 18.41
CA GLU A 13 3.20 -4.39 18.45
C GLU A 13 3.13 -5.84 17.94
N TYR A 14 3.70 -6.08 16.76
CA TYR A 14 3.77 -7.42 16.19
C TYR A 14 4.98 -8.18 16.73
N SER A 15 4.90 -9.51 16.76
CA SER A 15 6.04 -10.34 17.16
C SER A 15 7.20 -10.23 16.18
N GLU A 16 8.42 -10.52 16.64
CA GLU A 16 9.59 -10.58 15.73
C GLU A 16 9.40 -11.62 14.60
N GLU A 17 8.72 -12.73 14.87
CA GLU A 17 8.40 -13.76 13.86
C GLU A 17 7.59 -13.20 12.67
N TYR A 18 6.73 -12.20 12.91
CA TYR A 18 5.99 -11.53 11.84
C TYR A 18 6.95 -10.79 10.90
N TYR A 19 7.90 -10.05 11.46
CA TYR A 19 8.87 -9.31 10.67
C TYR A 19 9.89 -10.21 9.98
N GLU A 20 10.29 -11.31 10.60
CA GLU A 20 11.11 -12.35 9.96
C GLU A 20 10.38 -12.99 8.77
N THR A 21 9.07 -13.25 8.93
CA THR A 21 8.24 -13.77 7.85
C THR A 21 8.14 -12.77 6.70
N LEU A 22 7.92 -11.49 7.00
CA LEU A 22 7.92 -10.41 6.01
C LEU A 22 9.25 -10.30 5.27
N ALA A 23 10.37 -10.35 6.00
CA ALA A 23 11.70 -10.30 5.40
C ALA A 23 11.89 -11.46 4.42
N ARG A 24 11.44 -12.67 4.80
CA ARG A 24 11.53 -13.86 3.97
C ARG A 24 10.63 -13.81 2.72
N THR A 25 9.42 -13.25 2.82
CA THR A 25 8.43 -13.33 1.74
C THR A 25 8.40 -12.09 0.85
N MET A 26 8.69 -10.92 1.40
CA MET A 26 8.59 -9.60 0.74
C MET A 26 9.91 -8.83 0.73
N GLY A 27 10.96 -9.35 1.37
CA GLY A 27 12.28 -8.74 1.44
C GLY A 27 12.50 -7.87 2.69
N ASP A 28 13.77 -7.66 3.01
CA ASP A 28 14.21 -6.92 4.20
C ASP A 28 13.73 -5.47 4.20
N GLU A 29 13.63 -4.84 3.02
CA GLU A 29 13.12 -3.46 2.88
C GLU A 29 11.66 -3.35 3.32
N SER A 30 10.82 -4.31 2.92
CA SER A 30 9.41 -4.38 3.33
C SER A 30 9.25 -4.62 4.83
N ALA A 31 10.10 -5.48 5.40
CA ALA A 31 10.10 -5.74 6.84
C ALA A 31 10.60 -4.53 7.65
N ALA A 32 11.61 -3.81 7.15
CA ALA A 32 12.11 -2.59 7.77
C ALA A 32 11.06 -1.47 7.72
N TRP A 33 10.38 -1.31 6.58
CA TRP A 33 9.27 -0.37 6.44
C TRP A 33 8.13 -0.69 7.42
N ALA A 34 7.77 -1.97 7.57
CA ALA A 34 6.74 -2.41 8.51
C ALA A 34 7.12 -2.19 9.99
N ARG A 35 8.39 -1.97 10.32
CA ARG A 35 8.83 -1.59 11.68
C ARG A 35 8.77 -0.09 11.95
N LEU A 36 8.62 0.75 10.92
CA LEU A 36 8.51 2.19 11.11
C LEU A 36 7.25 2.55 11.91
N PRO A 37 7.28 3.62 12.73
CA PRO A 37 6.09 4.19 13.32
C PRO A 37 5.03 4.48 12.27
N ARG A 38 3.75 4.38 12.66
CA ARG A 38 2.62 4.57 11.76
C ARG A 38 2.70 5.92 11.02
N GLU A 39 3.05 6.98 11.71
CA GLU A 39 3.12 8.34 11.14
C GLU A 39 4.13 8.44 9.98
N GLU A 40 5.28 7.76 10.11
CA GLU A 40 6.32 7.71 9.07
C GLU A 40 5.85 6.88 7.87
N ARG A 41 5.25 5.70 8.11
CA ARG A 41 4.66 4.88 7.03
C ARG A 41 3.60 5.66 6.26
N GLU A 42 2.71 6.36 6.96
CA GLU A 42 1.66 7.16 6.32
C GLU A 42 2.21 8.36 5.54
N LYS A 43 3.34 8.95 5.94
CA LYS A 43 3.97 10.03 5.20
C LYS A 43 4.45 9.55 3.83
N GLU A 44 5.06 8.37 3.78
CA GLU A 44 5.46 7.76 2.51
C GLU A 44 4.25 7.40 1.65
N LEU A 45 3.21 6.80 2.24
CA LEU A 45 1.96 6.50 1.52
C LEU A 45 1.27 7.75 0.97
N ARG A 46 1.26 8.85 1.73
CA ARG A 46 0.75 10.15 1.27
C ARG A 46 1.59 10.69 0.11
N TRP A 47 2.91 10.57 0.18
CA TRP A 47 3.78 10.96 -0.95
C TRP A 47 3.43 10.17 -2.21
N TYR A 48 3.27 8.85 -2.12
CA TYR A 48 2.80 8.05 -3.27
C TYR A 48 1.43 8.50 -3.76
N HIS A 49 0.46 8.69 -2.86
CA HIS A 49 -0.88 9.13 -3.24
C HIS A 49 -0.88 10.51 -3.95
N ASP A 50 -0.01 11.42 -3.53
CA ASP A 50 0.04 12.78 -4.09
C ASP A 50 0.88 12.88 -5.37
N ASN A 51 1.79 11.93 -5.61
CA ASN A 51 2.74 11.97 -6.72
C ASN A 51 2.52 10.88 -7.78
N PHE A 52 1.74 9.84 -7.48
CA PHE A 52 1.33 8.82 -8.44
C PHE A 52 0.00 9.25 -9.06
N ASN A 53 0.00 9.55 -10.35
CA ASN A 53 -1.17 10.08 -11.05
C ASN A 53 -1.93 8.90 -11.66
N THR A 54 -2.77 8.27 -10.83
CA THR A 54 -3.47 6.99 -11.07
C THR A 54 -4.06 6.80 -12.49
N PRO A 55 -4.57 7.82 -13.20
CA PRO A 55 -5.02 7.63 -14.59
C PRO A 55 -3.91 7.48 -15.63
N ASP A 56 -2.82 8.26 -15.53
CA ASP A 56 -1.72 8.24 -16.52
C ASP A 56 -0.73 7.09 -16.24
N ASP A 57 -0.51 6.75 -14.97
CA ASP A 57 0.39 5.65 -14.58
C ASP A 57 -0.23 4.25 -14.80
N LEU A 58 -1.57 4.15 -14.85
CA LEU A 58 -2.30 2.94 -15.27
C LEU A 58 -2.61 2.90 -16.77
N ALA A 59 -2.29 3.96 -17.54
CA ALA A 59 -2.67 4.10 -18.96
C ALA A 59 -1.99 3.10 -19.91
N ILE A 60 -1.03 2.30 -19.42
CA ILE A 60 -0.52 1.13 -20.17
C ILE A 60 -1.23 -0.11 -19.64
N TRP A 61 -2.54 -0.17 -19.81
CA TRP A 61 -3.23 -1.46 -19.82
C TRP A 61 -3.19 -1.95 -21.26
N PRO A 62 -2.47 -3.05 -21.58
CA PRO A 62 -2.50 -3.58 -22.93
C PRO A 62 -3.97 -3.86 -23.30
N PRO A 63 -4.41 -3.55 -24.52
CA PRO A 63 -5.78 -3.82 -24.96
C PRO A 63 -6.16 -5.30 -24.83
N GLU A 64 -5.17 -6.18 -24.70
CA GLU A 64 -5.29 -7.61 -24.44
C GLU A 64 -5.85 -7.95 -23.05
N LEU A 65 -5.71 -7.05 -22.07
CA LEU A 65 -6.13 -7.26 -20.68
C LEU A 65 -7.34 -6.41 -20.30
N ASP A 66 -7.80 -5.51 -21.16
CA ASP A 66 -9.00 -4.69 -20.93
C ASP A 66 -10.20 -5.64 -20.93
N GLY A 67 -10.63 -6.06 -19.74
CA GLY A 67 -11.53 -7.17 -19.50
C GLY A 67 -12.95 -6.94 -20.02
N GLY A 68 -13.13 -6.87 -21.34
CA GLY A 68 -14.45 -6.68 -21.94
C GLY A 68 -14.47 -6.41 -23.43
N VAL A 69 -14.25 -7.43 -24.26
CA VAL A 69 -15.23 -7.83 -25.30
C VAL A 69 -15.03 -9.31 -25.66
N SER A 70 -15.69 -10.19 -24.89
CA SER A 70 -16.29 -11.36 -25.52
C SER A 70 -17.44 -10.85 -26.37
N ASN A 71 -17.31 -10.91 -27.70
CA ASN A 71 -18.40 -11.12 -28.66
C ASN A 71 -17.83 -11.17 -30.09
N ALA A 72 -17.50 -12.38 -30.54
CA ALA A 72 -17.71 -12.84 -31.90
C ALA A 72 -17.75 -14.38 -31.90
#